data_AF-A0A952WHA3-F1
#
_entry.id   AF-A0A952WHA3-F1
#
_cell.length_a   1.000
_cell.length_b   1.000
_cell.length_c   1.000
_cell.angle_alpha   90.00
_cell.angle_beta   90.00
_cell.angle_gamma   90.00
#
_symmetry.space_group_name_H-M   'P 1'
#
loop_
_entity.id
_entity.type
_entity.pdbx_description
1 polymer ?
#
loop_
_entity_poly.entity_id
_entity_poly.type
_entity_poly.pdbx_seq_one_letter_code
_entity_poly.pdbx_strand_id
1 'polypeptide(L)'
;MIGFFREAVRILSLSCRDHSALASRELDEQLSPALRAVHRLHLAYCRDCAEFRRQIRRLRELSERIDGSGDFGDAMPGDVRERVIKRVALAAEKK
;
A
#
# COMPACT_ATOMS: atom_id res chain seq x y z
N MET A 1 -6.51 -2.88 -26.11
CA MET A 1 -6.77 -1.47 -25.71
C MET A 1 -8.17 -1.26 -25.12
N ILE A 2 -9.21 -1.93 -25.64
CA ILE A 2 -10.62 -1.77 -25.19
C ILE A 2 -10.87 -2.25 -23.74
N GLY A 3 -10.14 -3.27 -23.27
CA GLY A 3 -10.26 -3.78 -21.89
C GLY A 3 -9.83 -2.78 -20.81
N PHE A 4 -8.82 -1.95 -21.10
CA PHE A 4 -8.28 -0.97 -20.14
C PHE A 4 -9.27 0.16 -19.84
N PHE A 5 -10.00 0.61 -20.87
CA PHE A 5 -11.04 1.64 -20.72
C PHE A 5 -12.24 1.12 -19.95
N ARG A 6 -12.68 -0.12 -20.22
CA ARG A 6 -13.79 -0.75 -19.49
C ARG A 6 -13.44 -0.99 -18.02
N GLU A 7 -12.19 -1.38 -17.73
CA GLU A 7 -11.70 -1.53 -16.36
C GLU A 7 -11.56 -0.17 -15.65
N ALA A 8 -11.07 0.85 -16.34
CA ALA A 8 -10.94 2.21 -15.82
C ALA A 8 -12.30 2.82 -15.46
N VAL A 9 -13.32 2.65 -16.30
CA VAL A 9 -14.69 3.13 -16.03
C VAL A 9 -15.34 2.36 -14.88
N ARG A 10 -15.13 1.03 -14.81
CA ARG A 10 -15.64 0.18 -13.72
C ARG A 10 -15.02 0.57 -12.37
N ILE A 11 -13.73 0.92 -12.34
CA ILE A 11 -13.04 1.37 -11.14
C ILE A 11 -13.38 2.84 -10.81
N LEU A 12 -13.64 3.69 -11.79
CA LEU A 12 -14.21 5.03 -11.56
C LEU A 12 -15.61 4.97 -10.93
N SER A 13 -16.38 3.90 -11.18
CA SER A 13 -17.66 3.63 -10.51
C SER A 13 -17.53 2.91 -9.16
N LEU A 14 -16.32 2.53 -8.75
CA LEU A 14 -16.11 1.95 -7.42
C LEU A 14 -16.28 3.01 -6.34
N SER A 15 -16.83 2.57 -5.21
CA SER A 15 -17.04 3.44 -4.06
C SER A 15 -15.69 3.93 -3.50
N CYS A 16 -15.68 5.07 -2.83
CA CYS A 16 -14.48 5.57 -2.13
C CYS A 16 -13.90 4.52 -1.16
N ARG A 17 -14.74 3.60 -0.65
CA ARG A 17 -14.33 2.47 0.19
C ARG A 17 -13.39 1.50 -0.55
N ASP A 18 -13.70 1.13 -1.79
CA ASP A 18 -12.86 0.20 -2.55
C ASP A 18 -11.52 0.84 -2.93
N HIS A 19 -11.52 2.15 -3.20
CA HIS A 19 -10.30 2.93 -3.41
C HIS A 19 -9.45 3.03 -2.14
N SER A 20 -10.08 3.16 -0.96
CA SER A 20 -9.35 3.13 0.31
C SER A 20 -8.67 1.77 0.57
N ALA A 21 -9.31 0.66 0.18
CA ALA A 21 -8.72 -0.67 0.26
C ALA A 21 -7.55 -0.84 -0.72
N LEU A 22 -7.66 -0.31 -1.94
CA LEU A 22 -6.55 -0.26 -2.90
C LEU A 22 -5.39 0.59 -2.39
N ALA A 23 -5.68 1.74 -1.79
CA ALA A 23 -4.67 2.60 -1.19
C ALA A 23 -3.95 1.91 -0.02
N SER A 24 -4.66 1.12 0.79
CA SER A 24 -4.05 0.29 1.83
C SER A 24 -3.14 -0.79 1.23
N ARG A 25 -3.61 -1.50 0.18
CA ARG A 25 -2.78 -2.50 -0.50
C ARG A 25 -1.53 -1.90 -1.15
N GLU A 26 -1.58 -0.65 -1.64
CA GLU A 26 -0.40 0.06 -2.17
C GLU A 26 0.70 0.25 -1.11
N LEU A 27 0.35 0.22 0.18
CA LEU A 27 1.33 0.35 1.28
C LEU A 27 2.11 -0.95 1.50
N ASP A 28 1.43 -2.08 1.35
CA ASP A 28 1.99 -3.41 1.64
C ASP A 28 2.64 -4.04 0.38
N GLU A 29 2.05 -3.81 -0.80
CA GLU A 29 2.44 -4.46 -2.05
C GLU A 29 2.56 -3.45 -3.21
N GLN A 30 3.42 -3.75 -4.18
CA GLN A 30 3.50 -2.97 -5.42
C GLN A 30 2.29 -3.26 -6.31
N LEU A 31 1.36 -2.31 -6.39
CA LEU A 31 0.23 -2.40 -7.34
C LEU A 31 0.73 -2.44 -8.79
N SER A 32 0.02 -3.21 -9.62
CA SER A 32 0.22 -3.22 -11.08
C SER A 32 0.21 -1.79 -11.67
N PRO A 33 1.08 -1.47 -12.65
CA PRO A 33 1.19 -0.13 -13.23
C PRO A 33 -0.15 0.43 -13.76
N ALA A 34 -0.98 -0.45 -14.31
CA ALA A 34 -2.32 -0.14 -14.79
C ALA A 34 -3.23 0.39 -13.66
N LEU A 35 -3.22 -0.32 -12.53
CA LEU A 35 -4.05 -0.03 -11.37
C LEU A 35 -3.59 1.27 -10.69
N ARG A 36 -2.26 1.52 -10.68
CA ARG A 36 -1.67 2.76 -10.18
C ARG A 36 -2.11 3.98 -10.99
N ALA A 37 -2.18 3.87 -12.33
CA ALA A 37 -2.62 4.96 -13.19
C ALA A 37 -4.09 5.32 -12.95
N VAL A 38 -4.96 4.31 -12.83
CA VAL A 38 -6.40 4.52 -12.55
C VAL A 38 -6.63 5.07 -11.14
N HIS A 39 -5.93 4.55 -10.13
CA HIS A 39 -6.01 5.07 -8.76
C HIS A 39 -5.59 6.55 -8.69
N ARG A 40 -4.54 6.96 -9.43
CA ARG A 40 -4.16 8.38 -9.54
C ARG A 40 -5.24 9.25 -10.17
N LEU A 41 -5.94 8.74 -11.19
CA LEU A 41 -7.05 9.46 -11.81
C LEU A 41 -8.20 9.68 -10.80
N HIS A 42 -8.55 8.66 -10.01
CA HIS A 42 -9.59 8.79 -8.98
C HIS A 42 -9.21 9.82 -7.91
N LEU A 43 -7.95 9.81 -7.45
CA LEU A 43 -7.46 10.80 -6.47
C LEU A 43 -7.46 12.24 -7.00
N ALA A 44 -7.41 12.43 -8.33
CA ALA A 44 -7.55 13.76 -8.92
C ALA A 44 -9.00 14.28 -8.87
N TYR A 45 -9.97 13.37 -8.87
CA TYR A 45 -11.41 13.71 -8.86
C TYR A 45 -12.01 13.71 -7.44
N CYS A 46 -11.58 12.79 -6.58
CA CYS A 46 -12.10 12.64 -5.22
C CYS A 46 -11.14 13.24 -4.18
N ARG A 47 -11.57 14.34 -3.55
CA ARG A 47 -10.81 15.03 -2.49
C ARG A 47 -10.65 14.18 -1.23
N ASP A 48 -11.66 13.43 -0.82
CA ASP A 48 -11.61 12.64 0.40
C ASP A 48 -10.59 11.51 0.30
N CYS A 49 -10.55 10.80 -0.82
CA CYS A 49 -9.53 9.79 -1.10
C CYS A 49 -8.12 10.42 -1.18
N ALA A 50 -7.99 11.63 -1.70
CA ALA A 50 -6.72 12.35 -1.73
C ALA A 50 -6.23 12.70 -0.31
N GLU A 51 -7.12 13.18 0.56
CA GLU A 51 -6.81 13.47 1.96
C GLU A 51 -6.46 12.21 2.75
N PHE A 52 -7.25 11.14 2.61
CA PHE A 52 -6.95 9.85 3.23
C PHE A 52 -5.54 9.35 2.86
N ARG A 53 -5.17 9.42 1.57
CA ARG A 53 -3.84 9.04 1.11
C ARG A 53 -2.73 9.92 1.69
N ARG A 54 -3.00 11.22 1.88
CA ARG A 54 -2.06 12.14 2.54
C ARG A 54 -1.87 11.79 4.02
N GLN A 55 -2.95 11.50 4.73
CA GLN A 55 -2.92 11.12 6.15
C GLN A 55 -2.11 9.84 6.36
N ILE A 56 -2.37 8.80 5.57
CA ILE A 56 -1.64 7.54 5.64
C ILE A 56 -0.15 7.72 5.37
N ARG A 57 0.24 8.52 4.37
CA ARG A 57 1.66 8.77 4.11
C ARG A 57 2.34 9.51 5.25
N ARG A 58 1.67 10.50 5.85
CA ARG A 58 2.19 11.18 7.03
C ARG A 58 2.38 10.22 8.19
N LEU A 59 1.42 9.32 8.44
CA LEU A 59 1.58 8.29 9.47
C LEU A 59 2.81 7.41 9.19
N ARG A 60 3.01 6.98 7.94
CA ARG A 60 4.19 6.19 7.55
C ARG A 60 5.51 6.95 7.75
N GLU A 61 5.58 8.20 7.30
CA GLU A 61 6.76 9.05 7.49
C GLU A 61 7.07 9.28 8.97
N LEU A 62 6.04 9.45 9.81
CA LEU A 62 6.20 9.58 11.25
C LEU A 62 6.69 8.28 11.88
N SER A 63 6.13 7.13 11.50
CA SER A 63 6.60 5.82 11.96
C SER A 63 8.07 5.58 11.59
N GLU A 64 8.46 5.87 10.35
CA GLU A 64 9.86 5.75 9.89
C GLU A 64 10.81 6.67 10.67
N ARG A 65 10.36 7.88 11.05
CA ARG A 65 11.14 8.79 11.90
C ARG A 65 11.22 8.33 13.35
N ILE A 66 10.17 7.72 13.89
CA ILE A 66 10.14 7.15 15.24
C ILE A 66 11.12 5.97 15.31
N ASP A 67 11.08 5.06 14.33
CA ASP A 67 12.05 3.95 14.22
C ASP A 67 13.51 4.46 14.15
N GLY A 68 13.74 5.60 13.50
CA GLY A 68 15.07 6.22 13.42
C GLY A 68 15.51 7.04 14.63
N SER A 69 14.61 7.37 15.56
CA SER A 69 14.88 8.23 16.74
C SER A 69 14.77 7.53 18.09
N GLY A 70 14.16 6.35 18.11
CA GLY A 70 14.01 5.52 19.30
C GLY A 70 15.13 4.50 19.43
N ASP A 71 15.61 4.38 20.66
CA ASP A 71 16.26 3.21 21.26
C ASP A 71 15.38 1.95 21.11
N PHE A 72 15.13 1.52 19.88
CA PHE A 72 14.68 0.17 19.53
C PHE A 72 15.90 -0.76 19.48
N GLY A 73 16.83 -0.55 20.42
CA GLY A 73 17.96 -1.43 20.68
C GLY A 73 17.41 -2.84 20.88
N ASP A 74 17.58 -3.67 19.85
CA ASP A 74 17.14 -5.06 19.80
C ASP A 74 15.60 -5.28 19.76
N ALA A 75 14.85 -4.50 18.99
CA ALA A 75 13.42 -4.73 18.77
C ALA A 75 13.07 -6.13 18.17
N MET A 76 14.06 -6.85 17.63
CA MET A 76 13.90 -8.23 17.21
C MET A 76 15.26 -8.95 17.27
N PRO A 77 15.42 -9.93 18.20
CA PRO A 77 16.60 -10.79 18.25
C PRO A 77 16.87 -11.42 16.88
N GLY A 78 18.15 -11.46 16.48
CA GLY A 78 18.57 -11.86 15.14
C GLY A 78 18.06 -13.24 14.72
N ASP A 79 17.94 -14.17 15.66
CA ASP A 79 17.41 -15.51 15.45
C ASP A 79 15.90 -15.51 15.13
N VAL A 80 15.14 -14.60 15.74
CA VAL A 80 13.70 -14.43 15.45
C VAL A 80 13.54 -13.83 14.05
N ARG A 81 14.37 -12.83 13.70
CA ARG A 81 14.37 -12.20 12.37
C ARG A 81 14.63 -13.21 11.27
N GLU A 82 15.65 -14.05 11.45
CA GLU A 82 16.01 -15.07 10.48
C GLU A 82 14.89 -16.10 10.28
N ARG A 83 14.24 -16.54 11.36
CA ARG A 83 13.07 -17.44 11.27
C ARG A 83 11.90 -16.81 10.52
N VAL A 84 11.61 -15.52 10.77
CA VAL A 84 10.51 -14.82 10.12
C VAL A 84 10.78 -14.63 8.63
N ILE A 85 11.97 -14.15 8.25
CA ILE A 85 12.36 -13.99 6.83
C ILE A 85 12.25 -15.32 6.09
N LYS A 86 12.77 -16.41 6.67
CA LYS A 86 12.70 -17.74 6.07
C LYS A 86 11.25 -18.20 5.84
N ARG A 87 10.35 -17.99 6.81
CA ARG A 87 8.93 -18.36 6.66
C ARG A 87 8.19 -17.49 5.65
N VAL A 88 8.49 -16.19 5.61
CA VAL A 88 7.90 -15.26 4.63
C VAL A 88 8.35 -15.61 3.21
N ALA A 89 9.64 -15.93 3.01
CA ALA A 89 10.16 -16.37 1.72
C ALA A 89 9.45 -17.64 1.22
N LEU A 90 9.32 -18.66 2.09
CA LEU A 90 8.62 -19.90 1.76
C LEU A 90 7.13 -19.70 1.45
N ALA A 91 6.49 -18.71 2.07
CA ALA A 91 5.10 -18.35 1.78
C ALA A 91 4.96 -17.58 0.46
N ALA A 92 5.96 -16.76 0.10
CA ALA A 92 6.00 -16.03 -1.16
C ALA A 92 6.22 -16.95 -2.37
N GLU A 93 7.01 -18.02 -2.23
CA GLU A 93 7.26 -19.00 -3.30
C GLU A 93 6.05 -19.91 -3.60
N LYS A 94 5.09 -20.00 -2.68
CA LYS A 94 3.89 -20.84 -2.81
C LYS A 94 2.71 -20.14 -3.51
N LYS A 95 2.85 -18.86 -3.87
CA LYS A 95 1.77 -18.01 -4.38
C LYS A 95 1.98 -17.70 -5.86
#